data_AF-A0A7X7RT41-F1
#
_entry.id   AF-A0A7X7RT41-F1
#
_cell.length_a   1.000
_cell.length_b   1.000
_cell.length_c   1.000
_cell.angle_alpha   90.00
_cell.angle_beta   90.00
_cell.angle_gamma   90.00
#
_symmetry.space_group_name_H-M   'P 1'
#
loop_
_entity.id
_entity.type
_entity.pdbx_description
1 polymer ?
#
loop_
_entity_poly.entity_id
_entity_poly.type
_entity_poly.pdbx_seq_one_letter_code
_entity_poly.pdbx_strand_id
1 'polypeptide(L)'
;MKLIYIAALILLILIVILCIWIYRESKEFCVTFYQYATEKINQDQVKIVMLSDLHDKVFGDCNEPLIQAIDEISPDIIVFAGDMVTSSMELTYDYSSTIEFIGRLAEHYPIYYGMGNHEEKFRRCEERFPGKYQELSEKLAKFGVHIMDNECAYVKEAGIYIYGLTLEHEYYRRVITKHIPDGYLERIFGKKDSAGYHILLAHNP
;
A
#
# COMPACT_ATOMS: atom_id res chain seq x y z
N MET A 1 -44.40 -27.54 15.95
CA MET A 1 -44.57 -26.19 15.37
C MET A 1 -43.89 -25.09 16.21
N LYS A 2 -44.30 -24.82 17.45
CA LYS A 2 -43.69 -23.76 18.29
C LYS A 2 -42.16 -23.87 18.47
N LEU A 3 -41.63 -25.07 18.69
CA LEU A 3 -40.18 -25.30 18.83
C LEU A 3 -39.39 -24.94 17.56
N ILE A 4 -39.98 -25.19 16.38
CA ILE A 4 -39.36 -24.86 15.08
C ILE A 4 -39.29 -23.35 14.90
N TYR A 5 -40.35 -22.61 15.26
CA TYR A 5 -40.34 -21.14 15.22
C TYR A 5 -39.35 -20.52 16.21
N ILE A 6 -39.20 -21.10 17.41
CA ILE A 6 -38.20 -20.65 18.39
C ILE A 6 -36.78 -20.91 17.88
N ALA A 7 -36.51 -22.11 17.35
CA ALA A 7 -35.21 -22.43 16.77
C ALA A 7 -34.87 -21.54 15.56
N ALA A 8 -35.85 -21.28 14.69
CA ALA A 8 -35.68 -20.36 13.55
C ALA A 8 -35.39 -18.92 14.01
N LEU A 9 -36.06 -18.45 15.06
CA LEU A 9 -35.82 -17.12 15.63
C LEU A 9 -34.41 -17.02 16.24
N ILE A 10 -33.96 -18.04 16.96
CA ILE A 10 -32.60 -18.09 17.53
C ILE A 10 -31.56 -18.06 16.40
N LEU A 11 -31.74 -18.86 15.35
CA LEU A 11 -30.85 -18.87 14.19
C LEU A 11 -30.80 -17.51 13.50
N LEU A 12 -31.94 -16.85 13.31
CA LEU A 12 -32.00 -15.50 12.73
C LEU A 12 -31.22 -14.49 13.57
N ILE A 13 -31.38 -14.51 14.90
CA ILE A 13 -30.64 -13.62 15.82
C ILE A 13 -29.13 -13.86 15.72
N LEU A 14 -28.68 -15.13 15.68
CA LEU A 14 -27.27 -15.46 15.53
C LEU A 14 -26.70 -14.96 14.19
N ILE A 15 -27.44 -15.07 13.09
CA ILE A 15 -27.04 -14.52 11.78
C ILE A 15 -26.92 -13.01 11.86
N VAL A 16 -27.88 -12.31 12.47
CA VAL A 16 -27.83 -10.84 12.62
C VAL A 16 -26.61 -10.42 13.44
N ILE A 17 -26.33 -11.10 14.56
CA ILE A 17 -25.13 -10.83 15.38
C ILE A 17 -23.85 -11.05 14.57
N LEU A 18 -23.77 -12.15 13.80
CA LEU A 18 -22.62 -12.44 12.95
C LEU A 18 -22.43 -11.36 11.86
N CYS A 19 -23.51 -10.91 11.22
CA CYS A 19 -23.46 -9.84 10.23
C CYS A 19 -22.98 -8.52 10.83
N ILE A 20 -23.46 -8.16 12.03
CA ILE A 20 -23.00 -6.97 12.74
C ILE A 20 -21.51 -7.09 13.09
N TRP A 21 -21.07 -8.25 13.56
CA TRP A 21 -19.67 -8.50 13.91
C TRP A 21 -18.75 -8.37 12.69
N ILE A 22 -19.07 -9.04 11.58
CA ILE A 22 -18.32 -8.94 10.32
C ILE A 22 -18.29 -7.49 9.80
N TYR A 23 -19.42 -6.79 9.88
CA TYR A 23 -19.50 -5.40 9.44
C TYR A 23 -18.61 -4.47 10.29
N ARG A 24 -18.50 -4.71 11.59
CA ARG A 24 -17.61 -3.95 12.46
C ARG A 24 -16.14 -4.27 12.19
N GLU A 25 -15.79 -5.56 12.18
CA GLU A 25 -14.43 -6.02 11.95
C GLU A 25 -13.86 -5.52 10.61
N SER A 26 -14.69 -5.53 9.55
CA SER A 26 -14.28 -5.03 8.23
C SER A 26 -14.06 -3.50 8.16
N LYS A 27 -14.50 -2.76 9.18
CA LYS A 27 -14.44 -1.29 9.24
C LYS A 27 -13.50 -0.73 10.30
N GLU A 28 -13.18 -1.50 11.33
CA GLU A 28 -12.17 -1.09 12.32
C GLU A 28 -10.78 -1.20 11.67
N PHE A 29 -10.09 -0.06 11.53
CA PHE A 29 -8.67 -0.06 11.20
C PHE A 29 -7.88 -0.08 12.50
N CYS A 30 -6.75 -0.79 12.50
CA CYS A 30 -5.86 -0.87 13.66
C CYS A 30 -4.44 -0.50 13.24
N VAL A 31 -3.68 0.03 14.19
CA VAL A 31 -2.26 0.32 14.01
C VAL A 31 -1.46 -0.81 14.64
N THR A 32 -0.55 -1.41 13.88
CA THR A 32 0.36 -2.44 14.38
C THR A 32 1.78 -1.89 14.42
N PHE A 33 2.44 -2.04 15.57
CA PHE A 33 3.81 -1.57 15.77
C PHE A 33 4.81 -2.72 15.67
N TYR A 34 5.86 -2.51 14.88
CA TYR A 34 7.02 -3.37 14.82
C TYR A 34 8.25 -2.57 15.23
N GLN A 35 9.12 -3.17 16.05
CA GLN A 35 10.38 -2.57 16.48
C GLN A 35 11.54 -3.45 16.04
N TYR A 36 12.49 -2.85 15.35
CA TYR A 36 13.71 -3.51 14.86
C TYR A 36 14.91 -2.69 15.34
N ALA A 37 15.87 -3.36 15.99
CA ALA A 37 17.13 -2.75 16.38
C ALA A 37 18.23 -3.12 15.37
N THR A 38 19.00 -2.13 14.93
CA THR A 38 20.08 -2.33 13.95
C THR A 38 21.14 -1.24 14.12
N GLU A 39 22.40 -1.60 13.92
CA GLU A 39 23.53 -0.65 13.89
C GLU A 39 23.71 0.04 12.53
N LYS A 40 22.84 -0.29 11.55
CA LYS A 40 22.95 0.16 10.15
C LYS A 40 22.19 1.44 9.83
N ILE A 41 21.59 2.06 10.84
CA ILE A 41 20.92 3.37 10.70
C ILE A 41 21.75 4.44 11.41
N ASN A 42 21.68 5.66 10.92
CA ASN A 42 22.50 6.79 11.40
C ASN A 42 21.81 7.62 12.50
N GLN A 43 20.67 7.15 13.02
CA GLN A 43 19.84 7.83 14.01
C GLN A 43 19.44 6.87 15.13
N ASP A 44 19.18 7.42 16.32
CA ASP A 44 18.74 6.64 17.48
C ASP A 44 17.40 5.95 17.23
N GLN A 45 16.51 6.61 16.48
CA GLN A 45 15.21 6.09 16.12
C GLN A 45 14.75 6.67 14.78
N VAL A 46 14.15 5.83 13.94
CA VAL A 46 13.44 6.22 12.72
C VAL A 46 12.06 5.56 12.75
N LYS A 47 11.02 6.36 12.58
CA LYS A 47 9.64 5.90 12.49
C LYS A 47 9.21 5.88 11.04
N ILE A 48 8.74 4.71 10.62
CA ILE A 48 8.25 4.47 9.26
C ILE A 48 6.80 4.03 9.40
N VAL A 49 5.89 4.76 8.76
CA VAL A 49 4.52 4.27 8.54
C VAL A 49 4.49 3.58 7.20
N MET A 50 3.99 2.35 7.18
CA MET A 50 3.78 1.56 5.97
C MET A 50 2.28 1.34 5.76
N LEU A 51 1.81 1.62 4.55
CA LEU A 51 0.44 1.33 4.10
C LEU A 51 0.50 0.52 2.80
N SER A 52 -0.47 -0.36 2.59
CA SER A 52 -0.69 -1.06 1.33
C SER A 52 -2.15 -1.46 1.20
N ASP A 53 -2.55 -1.88 -0.01
CA ASP A 53 -3.87 -2.50 -0.26
C ASP A 53 -5.04 -1.63 0.21
N LEU A 54 -4.88 -0.30 0.16
CA LEU A 54 -5.95 0.63 0.54
C LEU A 54 -7.13 0.50 -0.42
N HIS A 55 -6.86 0.25 -1.70
CA HIS A 55 -7.88 0.03 -2.74
C HIS A 55 -8.99 1.09 -2.77
N ASP A 56 -8.63 2.37 -2.69
CA ASP A 56 -9.56 3.49 -2.64
C ASP A 56 -10.55 3.47 -1.45
N LYS A 57 -10.30 2.64 -0.44
CA LYS A 57 -11.09 2.63 0.80
C LYS A 57 -10.92 3.95 1.54
N VAL A 58 -12.05 4.51 1.96
CA VAL A 58 -12.08 5.72 2.80
C VAL A 58 -12.49 5.34 4.21
N PHE A 59 -11.65 5.69 5.19
CA PHE A 59 -11.95 5.55 6.61
C PHE A 59 -12.60 6.84 7.13
N GLY A 60 -13.81 6.73 7.68
CA GLY A 60 -14.57 7.90 8.13
C GLY A 60 -14.82 8.91 6.99
N ASP A 61 -14.78 10.19 7.32
CA ASP A 61 -14.86 11.27 6.35
C ASP A 61 -13.45 11.64 5.89
N CYS A 62 -13.21 11.65 4.57
CA CYS A 62 -11.95 12.07 3.94
C CYS A 62 -10.67 11.44 4.53
N ASN A 63 -10.72 10.18 4.99
CA ASN A 63 -9.60 9.48 5.64
C ASN A 63 -9.09 10.13 6.95
N GLU A 64 -9.87 11.00 7.59
CA GLU A 64 -9.45 11.73 8.79
C GLU A 64 -8.94 10.83 9.93
N PRO A 65 -9.62 9.71 10.28
CA PRO A 65 -9.11 8.81 11.32
C PRO A 65 -7.75 8.20 10.98
N LEU A 66 -7.49 7.92 9.70
CA LEU A 66 -6.23 7.36 9.25
C LEU A 66 -5.12 8.42 9.29
N ILE A 67 -5.41 9.64 8.82
CA ILE A 67 -4.48 10.77 8.88
C ILE A 67 -4.12 11.09 10.33
N GLN A 68 -5.11 11.20 11.21
CA GLN A 68 -4.89 11.46 12.63
C GLN A 68 -4.00 10.38 13.27
N ALA A 69 -4.24 9.11 12.98
CA ALA A 69 -3.40 8.02 13.48
C ALA A 69 -1.95 8.12 13.00
N ILE A 70 -1.74 8.54 11.74
CA ILE A 70 -0.41 8.77 11.17
C ILE A 70 0.26 9.97 11.85
N ASP A 71 -0.47 11.05 12.06
CA ASP A 71 0.04 12.27 12.70
C ASP A 71 0.39 12.05 14.17
N GLU A 72 -0.39 11.25 14.90
CA GLU A 72 -0.09 10.84 16.27
C GLU A 72 1.20 10.02 16.37
N ILE A 73 1.49 9.19 15.35
CA ILE A 73 2.76 8.46 15.25
C ILE A 73 3.92 9.42 14.95
N SER A 74 3.64 10.47 14.14
CA SER A 74 4.60 11.44 13.63
C SER A 74 5.80 10.73 12.97
N PRO A 75 5.59 10.06 11.82
CA PRO A 75 6.64 9.32 11.14
C PRO A 75 7.68 10.25 10.52
N ASP A 76 8.90 9.74 10.37
CA ASP A 76 9.95 10.41 9.61
C ASP A 76 9.73 10.23 8.10
N ILE A 77 9.20 9.06 7.71
CA ILE A 77 8.89 8.72 6.32
C ILE A 77 7.61 7.87 6.24
N ILE A 78 6.88 8.00 5.14
CA ILE A 78 5.77 7.12 4.78
C ILE A 78 6.16 6.28 3.58
N VAL A 79 5.88 4.99 3.63
CA VAL A 79 6.06 4.06 2.50
C VAL A 79 4.72 3.45 2.11
N PHE A 80 4.42 3.45 0.82
CA PHE A 80 3.29 2.70 0.28
C PHE A 80 3.82 1.45 -0.43
N ALA A 81 3.37 0.26 -0.04
CA ALA A 81 3.82 -1.00 -0.63
C ALA A 81 2.83 -1.53 -1.69
N GLY A 82 2.23 -0.63 -2.47
CA GLY A 82 1.36 -0.95 -3.60
C GLY A 82 -0.13 -1.06 -3.28
N ASP A 83 -0.93 -1.12 -4.34
CA ASP A 83 -2.39 -1.29 -4.35
C ASP A 83 -3.14 -0.24 -3.52
N MET A 84 -2.70 1.01 -3.60
CA MET A 84 -3.42 2.12 -2.96
C MET A 84 -4.68 2.48 -3.74
N VAL A 85 -4.63 2.36 -5.07
CA VAL A 85 -5.77 2.62 -5.97
C VAL A 85 -6.28 1.33 -6.62
N THR A 86 -7.54 1.32 -7.06
CA THR A 86 -8.21 0.12 -7.59
C THR A 86 -8.49 0.19 -9.09
N SER A 87 -7.71 -0.45 -9.94
CA SER A 87 -8.08 -0.63 -11.37
C SER A 87 -9.40 -1.43 -11.66
N SER A 88 -10.56 -0.74 -11.61
CA SER A 88 -11.92 -1.26 -11.79
C SER A 88 -12.50 -0.99 -13.20
N MET A 89 -13.37 -1.87 -13.72
CA MET A 89 -14.10 -1.66 -14.99
C MET A 89 -15.32 -0.75 -14.86
N GLU A 90 -15.66 -0.32 -13.64
CA GLU A 90 -16.89 0.42 -13.43
C GLU A 90 -16.82 1.79 -14.12
N LEU A 91 -17.91 2.18 -14.78
CA LEU A 91 -18.03 3.45 -15.53
C LEU A 91 -17.79 4.69 -14.65
N THR A 92 -17.91 4.54 -13.33
CA THR A 92 -17.74 5.58 -12.31
C THR A 92 -16.44 5.42 -11.52
N TYR A 93 -15.44 4.73 -12.07
CA TYR A 93 -14.18 4.51 -11.39
C TYR A 93 -13.48 5.84 -11.03
N ASP A 94 -13.34 6.09 -9.73
CA ASP A 94 -12.80 7.32 -9.15
C ASP A 94 -11.87 6.98 -7.97
N TYR A 95 -10.62 7.42 -8.06
CA TYR A 95 -9.59 7.29 -7.02
C TYR A 95 -9.19 8.66 -6.45
N SER A 96 -10.03 9.68 -6.65
CA SER A 96 -9.74 11.05 -6.20
C SER A 96 -9.59 11.14 -4.68
N SER A 97 -10.34 10.34 -3.91
CA SER A 97 -10.21 10.27 -2.45
C SER A 97 -8.82 9.78 -2.01
N THR A 98 -8.26 8.80 -2.71
CA THR A 98 -6.89 8.31 -2.48
C THR A 98 -5.86 9.38 -2.83
N ILE A 99 -6.04 10.08 -3.95
CA ILE A 99 -5.16 11.18 -4.36
C ILE A 99 -5.19 12.33 -3.36
N GLU A 100 -6.37 12.71 -2.88
CA GLU A 100 -6.52 13.74 -1.84
C GLU A 100 -5.84 13.31 -0.54
N PHE A 101 -6.06 12.07 -0.10
CA PHE A 101 -5.40 11.50 1.07
C PHE A 101 -3.87 11.54 0.96
N ILE A 102 -3.32 11.09 -0.17
CA ILE A 102 -1.87 11.12 -0.41
C ILE A 102 -1.35 12.56 -0.43
N GLY A 103 -2.08 13.48 -1.08
CA GLY A 103 -1.72 14.90 -1.13
C GLY A 103 -1.61 15.50 0.27
N ARG A 104 -2.60 15.25 1.13
CA ARG A 104 -2.59 15.72 2.54
C ARG A 104 -1.39 15.17 3.32
N LEU A 105 -1.06 13.89 3.14
CA LEU A 105 0.12 13.31 3.80
C LEU A 105 1.43 13.90 3.27
N ALA A 106 1.51 14.16 1.97
CA ALA A 106 2.71 14.68 1.32
C ALA A 106 3.04 16.14 1.72
N GLU A 107 2.06 16.89 2.24
CA GLU A 107 2.30 18.21 2.84
C GLU A 107 3.17 18.17 4.10
N HIS A 108 3.18 17.02 4.80
CA HIS A 108 3.82 16.88 6.10
C HIS A 108 4.98 15.87 6.11
N TYR A 109 4.93 14.85 5.25
CA TYR A 109 5.86 13.72 5.28
C TYR A 109 6.42 13.41 3.89
N PRO A 110 7.71 13.04 3.77
CA PRO A 110 8.24 12.43 2.57
C PRO A 110 7.59 11.05 2.34
N ILE A 111 7.15 10.81 1.11
CA ILE A 111 6.43 9.58 0.73
C ILE A 111 7.22 8.83 -0.34
N TYR A 112 7.40 7.52 -0.13
CA TYR A 112 7.95 6.58 -1.10
C TYR A 112 6.87 5.59 -1.54
N TYR A 113 6.46 5.68 -2.80
CA TYR A 113 5.34 4.95 -3.36
C TYR A 113 5.83 3.77 -4.19
N GLY A 114 5.75 2.55 -3.65
CA GLY A 114 5.93 1.31 -4.41
C GLY A 114 4.68 0.97 -5.23
N MET A 115 4.90 0.44 -6.43
CA MET A 115 3.81 0.06 -7.35
C MET A 115 3.17 -1.27 -6.94
N GLY A 116 1.84 -1.33 -7.02
CA GLY A 116 1.08 -2.56 -6.86
C GLY A 116 0.56 -3.12 -8.19
N ASN A 117 -0.23 -4.18 -8.08
CA ASN A 117 -0.86 -4.83 -9.22
C ASN A 117 -1.86 -3.92 -9.93
N HIS A 118 -2.58 -3.09 -9.17
CA HIS A 118 -3.63 -2.25 -9.73
C HIS A 118 -3.04 -1.06 -10.49
N GLU A 119 -1.99 -0.44 -9.97
CA GLU A 119 -1.23 0.59 -10.67
C GLU A 119 -0.57 0.02 -11.93
N GLU A 120 0.05 -1.16 -11.84
CA GLU A 120 0.63 -1.86 -13.00
C GLU A 120 -0.40 -2.24 -14.06
N LYS A 121 -1.63 -2.54 -13.66
CA LYS A 121 -2.69 -2.84 -14.61
C LYS A 121 -3.12 -1.60 -15.39
N PHE A 122 -3.06 -0.40 -14.82
CA PHE A 122 -3.25 0.83 -15.61
C PHE A 122 -2.22 0.92 -16.73
N ARG A 123 -0.96 0.65 -16.41
CA ARG A 123 0.15 0.69 -17.38
C ARG A 123 0.03 -0.40 -18.45
N ARG A 124 -0.23 -1.64 -18.04
CA ARG A 124 -0.26 -2.81 -18.93
C ARG A 124 -1.50 -2.84 -19.83
N CYS A 125 -2.62 -2.30 -19.37
CA CYS A 125 -3.90 -2.36 -20.06
C CYS A 125 -4.36 -0.98 -20.54
N GLU A 126 -3.48 -0.25 -21.25
CA GLU A 126 -3.75 1.09 -21.79
C GLU A 126 -5.03 1.14 -22.65
N GLU A 127 -5.31 0.11 -23.44
CA GLU A 127 -6.56 0.01 -24.22
C GLU A 127 -7.83 0.07 -23.35
N ARG A 128 -7.72 -0.37 -22.10
CA ARG A 128 -8.82 -0.45 -21.14
C ARG A 128 -8.80 0.70 -20.13
N PHE A 129 -7.64 1.29 -19.87
CA PHE A 129 -7.43 2.37 -18.91
C PHE A 129 -6.61 3.50 -19.52
N PRO A 130 -7.07 4.10 -20.63
CA PRO A 130 -6.27 5.05 -21.41
C PRO A 130 -5.86 6.25 -20.54
N GLY A 131 -4.55 6.51 -20.49
CA GLY A 131 -3.94 7.62 -19.75
C GLY A 131 -3.97 7.50 -18.23
N LYS A 132 -4.52 6.44 -17.64
CA LYS A 132 -4.69 6.35 -16.17
C LYS A 132 -3.39 6.21 -15.40
N TYR A 133 -2.44 5.47 -15.95
CA TYR A 133 -1.12 5.38 -15.34
C TYR A 133 -0.41 6.74 -15.35
N GLN A 134 -0.43 7.43 -16.49
CA GLN A 134 0.14 8.77 -16.62
C GLN A 134 -0.55 9.77 -15.68
N GLU A 135 -1.88 9.77 -15.63
CA GLU A 135 -2.66 10.63 -14.73
C GLU A 135 -2.28 10.41 -13.25
N LEU A 136 -2.15 9.14 -12.83
CA LEU A 136 -1.72 8.79 -11.49
C LEU A 136 -0.29 9.29 -11.22
N SER A 137 0.67 8.97 -12.09
CA SER A 137 2.07 9.36 -11.93
C SER A 137 2.24 10.88 -11.87
N GLU A 138 1.54 11.64 -12.71
CA GLU A 138 1.57 13.10 -12.72
C GLU A 138 1.01 13.70 -11.42
N LYS A 139 -0.11 13.15 -10.91
CA LYS A 139 -0.70 13.58 -9.65
C LYS A 139 0.24 13.32 -8.46
N LEU A 140 0.83 12.12 -8.39
CA LEU A 140 1.81 11.76 -7.35
C LEU A 140 3.05 12.66 -7.42
N ALA A 141 3.61 12.86 -8.62
CA ALA A 141 4.78 13.72 -8.83
C ALA A 141 4.51 15.17 -8.43
N LYS A 142 3.30 15.68 -8.68
CA LYS A 142 2.90 17.04 -8.27
C LYS A 142 2.94 17.23 -6.75
N PHE A 143 2.71 16.17 -5.98
CA PHE A 143 2.82 16.20 -4.51
C PHE A 143 4.26 15.97 -4.01
N GLY A 144 5.23 15.75 -4.90
CA GLY A 144 6.60 15.42 -4.50
C GLY A 144 6.76 13.98 -4.01
N VAL A 145 5.80 13.10 -4.29
CA VAL A 145 5.88 11.68 -3.93
C VAL A 145 6.97 11.00 -4.78
N HIS A 146 7.85 10.24 -4.12
CA HIS A 146 8.87 9.44 -4.80
C HIS A 146 8.25 8.15 -5.33
N ILE A 147 8.02 8.06 -6.63
CA ILE A 147 7.58 6.83 -7.28
C ILE A 147 8.74 5.84 -7.33
N MET A 148 8.56 4.69 -6.68
CA MET A 148 9.56 3.64 -6.50
C MET A 148 9.27 2.50 -7.49
N ASP A 149 9.65 2.69 -8.75
CA ASP A 149 9.41 1.73 -9.83
C ASP A 149 10.74 1.19 -10.37
N ASN A 150 11.22 0.08 -9.81
CA ASN A 150 12.58 -0.44 -10.04
C ASN A 150 13.67 0.61 -9.77
N GLU A 151 13.39 1.48 -8.80
CA GLU A 151 14.24 2.60 -8.37
C GLU A 151 14.75 2.39 -6.93
N CYS A 152 15.81 3.11 -6.59
CA CYS A 152 16.39 3.16 -5.26
C CYS A 152 16.52 4.60 -4.76
N ALA A 153 15.95 4.89 -3.60
CA ALA A 153 16.11 6.15 -2.90
C ALA A 153 16.96 5.98 -1.66
N TYR A 154 17.80 6.97 -1.36
CA TYR A 154 18.64 6.98 -0.16
C TYR A 154 18.20 8.10 0.79
N VAL A 155 17.64 7.72 1.93
CA VAL A 155 17.33 8.61 3.06
C VAL A 155 18.61 8.81 3.85
N LYS A 156 19.38 9.82 3.45
CA LYS A 156 20.76 10.02 3.90
C LYS A 156 20.87 10.24 5.41
N GLU A 157 19.94 10.98 5.98
CA GLU A 157 19.87 11.34 7.40
C GLU A 157 19.69 10.08 8.26
N ALA A 158 18.89 9.13 7.77
CA ALA A 158 18.61 7.86 8.45
C ALA A 158 19.60 6.74 8.10
N GLY A 159 20.36 6.85 7.00
CA GLY A 159 21.18 5.76 6.48
C GLY A 159 20.37 4.61 5.88
N ILE A 160 19.17 4.91 5.36
CA ILE A 160 18.22 3.92 4.83
C ILE A 160 18.13 4.00 3.32
N TYR A 161 18.27 2.86 2.65
CA TYR A 161 17.96 2.66 1.25
C TYR A 161 16.56 2.06 1.10
N ILE A 162 15.72 2.70 0.30
CA ILE A 162 14.38 2.23 -0.04
C ILE A 162 14.40 1.84 -1.52
N TYR A 163 14.07 0.59 -1.79
CA TYR A 163 13.97 0.04 -3.14
C TYR A 163 12.50 -0.19 -3.45
N GLY A 164 12.05 0.21 -4.62
CA GLY A 164 10.75 -0.24 -5.15
C GLY A 164 10.96 -1.27 -6.23
N LEU A 165 10.32 -2.42 -6.09
CA LEU A 165 10.40 -3.52 -7.05
C LEU A 165 9.07 -3.70 -7.75
N THR A 166 9.08 -3.40 -9.04
CA THR A 166 7.96 -3.69 -9.94
C THR A 166 8.36 -4.85 -10.83
N LEU A 167 7.92 -6.06 -10.46
CA LEU A 167 8.20 -7.24 -11.27
C LEU A 167 7.45 -7.17 -12.60
N GLU A 168 8.01 -7.77 -13.64
CA GLU A 168 7.24 -8.01 -14.86
C GLU A 168 6.14 -9.06 -14.59
N HIS A 169 4.97 -8.86 -15.22
CA HIS A 169 3.79 -9.71 -15.03
C HIS A 169 4.04 -11.20 -15.23
N GLU A 170 5.05 -11.59 -16.01
CA GLU A 170 5.39 -12.99 -16.22
C GLU A 170 5.90 -13.72 -14.96
N TYR A 171 6.43 -12.99 -13.98
CA TYR A 171 6.97 -13.57 -12.75
C TYR A 171 5.90 -13.83 -11.67
N TYR A 172 4.76 -13.14 -11.71
CA TYR A 172 3.67 -13.27 -10.73
C TYR A 172 2.31 -13.64 -11.34
N ARG A 173 2.32 -14.26 -12.52
CA ARG A 173 1.10 -14.77 -13.18
C ARG A 173 0.42 -15.84 -12.32
N ARG A 174 -0.90 -15.69 -12.11
CA ARG A 174 -1.73 -16.62 -11.30
C ARG A 174 -1.69 -18.09 -11.70
N VAL A 175 -1.39 -18.41 -12.97
CA VAL A 175 -1.48 -19.78 -13.51
C VAL A 175 -0.11 -20.43 -13.69
N ILE A 176 0.87 -19.68 -14.21
CA ILE A 176 2.24 -20.13 -14.39
C ILE A 176 3.13 -18.95 -14.02
N THR A 177 3.81 -19.06 -12.89
CA THR A 177 4.87 -18.12 -12.49
C THR A 177 6.18 -18.57 -13.12
N LYS A 178 6.86 -17.66 -13.83
CA LYS A 178 8.24 -17.93 -14.24
C LYS A 178 9.16 -17.78 -13.03
N HIS A 179 10.21 -18.60 -12.99
CA HIS A 179 11.26 -18.43 -12.01
C HIS A 179 11.97 -17.08 -12.24
N ILE A 180 12.08 -16.28 -11.18
CA ILE A 180 12.87 -15.04 -11.20
C ILE A 180 14.35 -15.47 -11.30
N PRO A 181 15.09 -15.07 -12.35
CA PRO A 181 16.44 -15.58 -12.54
C PRO A 181 17.39 -15.11 -11.43
N ASP A 182 18.32 -15.96 -11.02
CA ASP A 182 19.34 -15.62 -10.03
C ASP A 182 20.03 -14.28 -10.33
N GLY A 183 20.27 -13.48 -9.29
CA GLY A 183 20.86 -12.15 -9.42
C GLY A 183 19.95 -11.09 -10.04
N TYR A 184 18.64 -11.32 -10.19
CA TYR A 184 17.70 -10.33 -10.72
C TYR A 184 17.75 -8.99 -10.00
N LEU A 185 17.70 -9.01 -8.65
CA LEU A 185 17.79 -7.77 -7.86
C LEU A 185 19.14 -7.07 -8.05
N GLU A 186 20.25 -7.81 -8.16
CA GLU A 186 21.56 -7.21 -8.44
C GLU A 186 21.65 -6.61 -9.85
N ARG A 187 20.93 -7.16 -10.83
CA ARG A 187 20.86 -6.59 -12.18
C ARG A 187 20.11 -5.27 -12.22
N ILE A 188 19.05 -5.15 -11.43
CA ILE A 188 18.22 -3.93 -11.39
C ILE A 188 18.88 -2.87 -10.51
N PHE A 189 19.22 -3.23 -9.28
CA PHE A 189 19.65 -2.28 -8.25
C PHE A 189 21.17 -2.21 -8.06
N GLY A 190 21.93 -3.07 -8.75
CA GLY A 190 23.36 -3.24 -8.50
C GLY A 190 23.64 -4.00 -7.21
N LYS A 191 24.91 -4.00 -6.80
CA LYS A 191 25.32 -4.62 -5.54
C LYS A 191 24.88 -3.77 -4.36
N LYS A 192 24.30 -4.44 -3.37
CA LYS A 192 23.86 -3.83 -2.13
C LYS A 192 25.04 -3.20 -1.38
N ASP A 193 24.88 -1.97 -0.90
CA ASP A 193 25.82 -1.39 0.06
C ASP A 193 25.86 -2.25 1.34
N SER A 194 27.01 -2.31 1.99
CA SER A 194 27.18 -3.10 3.22
C SER A 194 26.87 -2.31 4.50
N ALA A 195 26.97 -0.98 4.44
CA ALA A 195 26.89 -0.08 5.59
C ALA A 195 25.46 0.36 5.93
N GLY A 196 24.60 0.54 4.92
CA GLY A 196 23.23 1.03 5.12
C GLY A 196 22.21 -0.04 5.50
N TYR A 197 21.05 0.42 5.99
CA TYR A 197 19.86 -0.41 6.14
C TYR A 197 19.05 -0.39 4.84
N HIS A 198 18.48 -1.52 4.43
CA HIS A 198 17.82 -1.66 3.13
C HIS A 198 16.39 -2.16 3.31
N ILE A 199 15.43 -1.46 2.72
CA ILE A 199 14.01 -1.78 2.71
C ILE A 199 13.58 -2.00 1.26
N LEU A 200 12.99 -3.15 0.97
CA LEU A 200 12.46 -3.48 -0.36
C LEU A 200 10.92 -3.44 -0.31
N LEU A 201 10.33 -2.53 -1.07
CA LEU A 201 8.90 -2.45 -1.33
C LEU A 201 8.61 -3.32 -2.54
N ALA A 202 8.07 -4.52 -2.30
CA ALA A 202 7.64 -5.45 -3.34
C ALA A 202 6.22 -5.89 -3.03
N HIS A 203 5.27 -5.52 -3.90
CA HIS A 203 3.87 -5.87 -3.74
C HIS A 203 3.54 -7.27 -4.29
N ASN A 204 4.39 -7.79 -5.17
CA ASN A 204 4.26 -9.13 -5.73
C ASN A 204 4.98 -10.14 -4.82
N PRO A 205 4.24 -11.07 -4.15
CA PRO A 205 4.85 -12.10 -3.32
C PRO A 205 5.55 -13.20 -4.13
#